data_AF-A0A7K4CDW7-F1
#
_entry.id   AF-A0A7K4CDW7-F1
#
_cell.length_a   1.000
_cell.length_b   1.000
_cell.length_c   1.000
_cell.angle_alpha   90.00
_cell.angle_beta   90.00
_cell.angle_gamma   90.00
#
_symmetry.space_group_name_H-M   'P 1'
#
loop_
_entity.id
_entity.type
_entity.pdbx_description
1 polymer ?
#
loop_
_entity_poly.entity_id
_entity_poly.type
_entity_poly.pdbx_seq_one_letter_code
_entity_poly.pdbx_strand_id
1 'polypeptide(L)'
;MVTLRVSPEDAIRQLMDRIEAINTIPRTPQGIEYYDFIRWCSKTWQVADAIYGSDDPHAEELRTMTLQNCACDAHMKAVILAGAYQDRLLGFIREIEDGMAGAGTHQ
;
A
#
# COMPACT_ATOMS: atom_id res chain seq x y z
N MET A 1 11.06 -11.18 -11.24
CA MET A 1 11.84 -9.93 -11.35
C MET A 1 10.81 -8.81 -11.38
N VAL A 2 10.77 -8.00 -10.32
CA VAL A 2 9.83 -6.88 -10.22
C VAL A 2 10.26 -5.82 -11.23
N THR A 3 9.34 -5.37 -12.08
CA THR A 3 9.64 -4.30 -13.06
C THR A 3 9.14 -2.99 -12.48
N LEU A 4 10.07 -2.11 -12.12
CA LEU A 4 9.77 -0.80 -11.57
C LEU A 4 9.85 0.28 -12.66
N ARG A 5 8.94 1.25 -12.61
CA ARG A 5 8.94 2.45 -13.47
C ARG A 5 9.70 3.62 -12.85
N VAL A 6 10.08 3.50 -11.58
CA VAL A 6 10.89 4.46 -10.81
C VAL A 6 12.12 3.73 -10.25
N SER A 7 13.09 4.47 -9.69
CA SER A 7 14.22 3.83 -9.01
C SER A 7 13.72 3.03 -7.79
N PRO A 8 14.40 1.94 -7.41
CA PRO A 8 14.09 1.20 -6.19
C PRO A 8 14.02 2.08 -4.94
N GLU A 9 14.94 3.03 -4.79
CA GLU A 9 14.96 3.95 -3.65
C GLU A 9 13.72 4.85 -3.61
N ASP A 10 13.30 5.38 -4.76
CA ASP A 10 12.09 6.19 -4.84
C ASP A 10 10.81 5.36 -4.63
N ALA A 11 10.80 4.10 -5.07
CA ALA A 11 9.70 3.19 -4.81
C ALA A 11 9.54 2.92 -3.31
N ILE A 12 10.63 2.55 -2.63
CA ILE A 12 10.65 2.30 -1.18
C ILE A 12 10.20 3.54 -0.41
N ARG A 13 10.78 4.71 -0.74
CA ARG A 13 10.41 5.98 -0.10
C ARG A 13 8.92 6.27 -0.25
N GLN A 14 8.37 6.13 -1.46
CA GLN A 14 6.94 6.37 -1.69
C GLN A 14 6.05 5.39 -0.93
N LEU A 15 6.42 4.11 -0.85
CA LEU A 15 5.67 3.12 -0.07
C LEU A 15 5.73 3.42 1.44
N MET A 16 6.89 3.82 1.95
CA MET A 16 7.05 4.29 3.33
C MET A 16 6.19 5.52 3.61
N ASP A 17 6.17 6.51 2.72
CA ASP A 17 5.32 7.72 2.86
C ASP A 17 3.84 7.33 3.00
N ARG A 18 3.39 6.26 2.32
CA ARG A 18 2.02 5.75 2.48
C ARG A 18 1.79 5.06 3.82
N ILE A 19 2.75 4.26 4.30
CA ILE A 19 2.72 3.63 5.63
C ILE A 19 2.67 4.69 6.73
N GLU A 20 3.45 5.76 6.63
CA GLU A 20 3.39 6.84 7.61
C GLU A 20 2.04 7.57 7.54
N ALA A 21 1.55 7.86 6.34
CA ALA A 21 0.27 8.56 6.14
C ALA A 21 -0.96 7.78 6.64
N ILE A 22 -0.92 6.45 6.76
CA ILE A 22 -2.07 5.70 7.29
C ILE A 22 -2.23 5.93 8.80
N ASN A 23 -1.12 6.19 9.49
CA ASN A 23 -1.10 6.44 10.93
C ASN A 23 -1.60 7.84 11.29
N THR A 24 -1.69 8.75 10.31
CA THR A 24 -2.21 10.10 10.50
C THR A 24 -3.71 10.23 10.29
N ILE A 25 -4.40 9.14 9.90
CA ILE A 25 -5.85 9.18 9.67
C ILE A 25 -6.56 9.34 11.03
N PRO A 26 -7.53 10.28 11.15
CA PRO A 26 -8.27 10.48 12.39
C PRO A 26 -8.91 9.18 12.91
N ARG A 27 -8.75 8.97 14.22
CA ARG A 27 -9.36 7.85 14.96
C ARG A 27 -10.49 8.39 15.84
N THR A 28 -11.64 7.74 15.77
CA THR A 28 -12.81 7.97 16.61
C THR A 28 -13.06 6.77 17.52
N PRO A 29 -13.90 6.87 18.55
CA PRO A 29 -14.28 5.72 19.37
C PRO A 29 -14.85 4.54 18.57
N GLN A 30 -15.34 4.80 17.35
CA GLN A 30 -15.90 3.82 16.42
C GLN A 30 -14.84 3.16 15.52
N GLY A 31 -13.60 3.67 15.47
CA GLY A 31 -12.51 3.13 14.66
C GLY A 31 -11.76 4.21 13.88
N ILE A 32 -11.45 3.94 12.62
CA ILE A 32 -10.85 4.93 11.70
C ILE A 32 -11.97 5.64 10.94
N GLU A 33 -11.81 6.93 10.67
CA GLU A 33 -12.72 7.67 9.80
C GLU A 33 -12.75 7.08 8.39
N TYR A 34 -13.89 6.49 8.04
CA TYR A 34 -14.03 5.65 6.84
C TYR A 34 -13.70 6.40 5.55
N TYR A 35 -14.19 7.63 5.37
CA TYR A 35 -13.95 8.39 4.15
C TYR A 35 -12.50 8.86 4.02
N ASP A 36 -11.83 9.18 5.12
CA ASP A 36 -10.41 9.50 5.11
C ASP A 36 -9.57 8.24 4.81
N PHE A 37 -9.99 7.08 5.32
CA PHE A 37 -9.39 5.79 4.96
C PHE A 37 -9.54 5.47 3.47
N ILE A 38 -10.73 5.59 2.89
CA ILE A 38 -10.95 5.37 1.45
C ILE A 38 -10.13 6.35 0.60
N ARG A 39 -10.05 7.62 1.01
CA ARG A 39 -9.19 8.61 0.34
C ARG A 39 -7.72 8.21 0.41
N TRP A 40 -7.28 7.69 1.56
CA TRP A 40 -5.92 7.18 1.72
C TRP A 40 -5.68 5.96 0.81
N CYS A 41 -6.59 4.99 0.73
CA CYS A 41 -6.49 3.82 -0.15
C CYS A 41 -6.34 4.24 -1.61
N SER A 42 -7.20 5.14 -2.09
CA SER A 42 -7.16 5.63 -3.48
C SER A 42 -5.80 6.22 -3.86
N LYS A 43 -5.19 7.03 -2.99
CA LYS A 43 -3.83 7.56 -3.20
C LYS A 43 -2.77 6.46 -3.18
N THR A 44 -2.92 5.48 -2.30
CA THR A 44 -1.98 4.34 -2.21
C THR A 44 -2.02 3.50 -3.50
N TRP A 45 -3.18 3.29 -4.11
CA TRP A 45 -3.28 2.61 -5.41
C TRP A 45 -2.59 3.39 -6.52
N GLN A 46 -2.78 4.71 -6.57
CA GLN A 46 -2.09 5.56 -7.54
C GLN A 46 -0.57 5.51 -7.39
N VAL A 47 -0.06 5.42 -6.16
CA VAL A 47 1.37 5.24 -5.89
C VAL A 47 1.84 3.87 -6.37
N ALA A 48 1.10 2.81 -6.12
CA ALA A 48 1.42 1.48 -6.65
C ALA A 48 1.41 1.48 -8.20
N ASP A 49 0.40 2.08 -8.84
CA ASP A 49 0.34 2.22 -10.29
C ASP A 49 1.53 3.01 -10.85
N ALA A 50 2.01 4.03 -10.12
CA ALA A 50 3.18 4.81 -10.53
C ALA A 50 4.49 4.02 -10.39
N ILE A 51 4.61 3.18 -9.36
CA ILE A 51 5.81 2.36 -9.10
C ILE A 51 5.90 1.20 -10.08
N TYR A 52 4.82 0.43 -10.25
CA TYR A 52 4.82 -0.84 -10.99
C TYR A 52 4.22 -0.71 -12.41
N GLY A 53 3.35 0.28 -12.63
CA GLY A 53 2.53 0.41 -13.83
C GLY A 53 1.09 -0.02 -13.59
N SER A 54 0.17 0.55 -14.38
CA SER A 54 -1.29 0.30 -14.26
C SER A 54 -1.71 -1.14 -14.55
N ASP A 55 -0.90 -1.88 -15.30
CA ASP A 55 -1.20 -3.25 -15.71
C ASP A 55 -0.56 -4.28 -14.76
N ASP A 56 0.13 -3.81 -13.72
CA ASP A 56 0.81 -4.65 -12.76
C ASP A 56 -0.14 -5.12 -11.62
N PRO A 57 -0.06 -6.39 -11.20
CA PRO A 57 -0.96 -6.94 -10.18
C PRO A 57 -0.86 -6.27 -8.80
N HIS A 58 0.23 -5.57 -8.46
CA HIS A 58 0.42 -4.99 -7.12
C HIS A 58 -0.67 -3.97 -6.77
N ALA A 59 -1.04 -3.10 -7.72
CA ALA A 59 -2.09 -2.11 -7.48
C ALA A 59 -3.47 -2.76 -7.38
N GLU A 60 -3.73 -3.79 -8.18
CA GLU A 60 -5.00 -4.52 -8.15
C GLU A 60 -5.17 -5.32 -6.86
N GLU A 61 -4.11 -5.94 -6.37
CA GLU A 61 -4.09 -6.62 -5.09
C GLU A 61 -4.58 -5.69 -3.97
N LEU A 62 -4.03 -4.48 -3.89
CA LEU A 62 -4.48 -3.48 -2.92
C LEU A 62 -5.97 -3.12 -3.10
N ARG A 63 -6.46 -2.93 -4.33
CA ARG A 63 -7.88 -2.61 -4.58
C ARG A 63 -8.80 -3.70 -4.04
N THR A 64 -8.45 -4.97 -4.27
CA THR A 64 -9.27 -6.11 -3.85
C THR A 64 -9.42 -6.22 -2.33
N MET A 65 -8.42 -5.80 -1.56
CA MET A 65 -8.49 -5.80 -0.08
C MET A 65 -9.64 -4.92 0.46
N THR A 66 -10.05 -3.91 -0.29
CA THR A 66 -11.05 -2.91 0.10
C THR A 66 -12.46 -3.20 -0.41
N LEU A 67 -12.62 -4.14 -1.36
CA LEU A 67 -13.92 -4.45 -1.99
C LEU A 67 -14.95 -5.08 -1.04
N GLN A 68 -14.51 -5.63 0.10
CA GLN A 68 -15.38 -6.34 1.03
C GLN A 68 -15.99 -5.47 2.14
N ASN A 69 -15.76 -4.16 2.11
CA ASN A 69 -16.17 -3.28 3.21
C ASN A 69 -17.62 -2.79 3.03
N CYS A 70 -18.59 -3.50 3.61
CA CYS A 70 -19.97 -3.04 3.72
C CYS A 70 -20.07 -1.84 4.69
N ALA A 71 -20.90 -0.84 4.37
CA ALA A 71 -21.00 0.41 5.13
C ALA A 71 -21.43 0.25 6.61
N CYS A 72 -22.07 -0.86 6.96
CA CYS A 72 -22.69 -1.05 8.29
C CYS A 72 -21.69 -1.21 9.45
N ASP A 73 -20.42 -1.54 9.18
CA ASP A 73 -19.34 -1.69 10.18
C ASP A 73 -18.00 -1.12 9.67
N ALA A 74 -18.07 -0.18 8.73
CA ALA A 74 -16.94 0.27 7.93
C ALA A 74 -15.80 0.91 8.74
N HIS A 75 -16.12 1.59 9.86
CA HIS A 75 -15.12 2.23 10.73
C HIS A 75 -14.24 1.23 11.49
N MET A 76 -14.82 0.16 12.04
CA MET A 76 -14.05 -0.91 12.70
C MET A 76 -13.28 -1.74 11.68
N LYS A 77 -13.91 -2.07 10.54
CA LYS A 77 -13.23 -2.77 9.45
C LYS A 77 -12.08 -1.95 8.85
N ALA A 78 -12.19 -0.61 8.81
CA ALA A 78 -11.09 0.25 8.39
C ALA A 78 -9.85 0.11 9.29
N VAL A 79 -10.00 -0.15 10.59
CA VAL A 79 -8.86 -0.43 11.49
C VAL A 79 -8.13 -1.72 11.08
N ILE A 80 -8.89 -2.79 10.86
CA ILE A 80 -8.35 -4.10 10.46
C ILE A 80 -7.67 -3.99 9.09
N LEU A 81 -8.34 -3.35 8.13
CA LEU A 81 -7.82 -3.14 6.80
C LEU A 81 -6.58 -2.25 6.81
N ALA A 82 -6.52 -1.22 7.65
CA ALA A 82 -5.33 -0.38 7.77
C ALA A 82 -4.09 -1.19 8.16
N GLY A 83 -4.23 -2.12 9.12
CA GLY A 83 -3.16 -3.06 9.47
C GLY A 83 -2.76 -3.95 8.29
N ALA A 84 -3.74 -4.57 7.61
CA ALA A 84 -3.47 -5.42 6.46
C ALA A 84 -2.77 -4.68 5.31
N TYR A 85 -3.17 -3.43 5.05
CA TYR A 85 -2.53 -2.57 4.06
C TYR A 85 -1.09 -2.25 4.44
N GLN A 86 -0.83 -1.92 5.71
CA GLN A 86 0.53 -1.67 6.19
C GLN A 86 1.43 -2.90 5.99
N ASP A 87 0.95 -4.09 6.37
CA ASP A 87 1.68 -5.33 6.19
C ASP A 87 1.98 -5.61 4.70
N ARG A 88 1.01 -5.33 3.82
CA ARG A 88 1.22 -5.56 2.39
C ARG A 88 2.22 -4.59 1.77
N LEU A 89 2.16 -3.31 2.13
CA LEU A 89 3.12 -2.31 1.70
C LEU A 89 4.55 -2.63 2.19
N LEU A 90 4.69 -3.16 3.41
CA LEU A 90 5.97 -3.68 3.90
C LEU A 90 6.46 -4.89 3.08
N GLY A 91 5.54 -5.77 2.65
CA GLY A 91 5.85 -6.87 1.73
C GLY A 91 6.43 -6.37 0.40
N PHE A 92 5.78 -5.36 -0.20
CA PHE A 92 6.26 -4.73 -1.43
C PHE A 92 7.67 -4.12 -1.29
N ILE A 93 7.96 -3.47 -0.16
CA ILE A 93 9.30 -2.95 0.13
C ILE A 93 10.34 -4.08 0.15
N ARG A 94 10.05 -5.19 0.86
CA ARG A 94 10.96 -6.34 0.90
C ARG A 94 11.20 -6.94 -0.48
N GLU A 95 10.16 -7.07 -1.29
CA GLU A 95 10.28 -7.58 -2.67
C GLU A 95 11.20 -6.70 -3.53
N ILE A 96 11.15 -5.38 -3.35
CA ILE A 96 12.05 -4.43 -4.04
C ILE A 96 13.49 -4.60 -3.52
N GLU A 97 13.67 -4.68 -2.20
CA GLU A 97 14.99 -4.86 -1.55
C GLU A 97 15.67 -6.18 -1.98
N ASP A 98 14.92 -7.28 -2.01
CA ASP A 98 15.40 -8.58 -2.47
C ASP A 98 15.79 -8.53 -3.95
N GLY A 99 15.01 -7.80 -4.77
CA GLY A 99 15.33 -7.54 -6.17
C GLY A 99 16.64 -6.77 -6.37
N MET A 100 16.94 -5.81 -5.50
CA MET A 100 18.22 -5.09 -5.51
C MET A 100 19.39 -5.99 -5.10
N ALA A 101 19.22 -6.80 -4.06
CA ALA A 101 20.25 -7.73 -3.59
C ALA A 101 20.61 -8.80 -4.64
N GLY A 102 19.62 -9.27 -5.40
CA GLY A 102 19.81 -10.25 -6.47
C GLY A 102 20.50 -9.70 -7.74
N ALA A 103 20.45 -8.39 -7.98
CA ALA A 103 21.09 -7.75 -9.13
C ALA A 103 22.62 -7.57 -8.97
N GLY A 104 23.15 -7.72 -7.74
CA GLY A 104 24.57 -7.52 -7.42
C GLY A 104 25.48 -8.74 -7.62
N THR A 105 24.95 -9.91 -8.01
CA THR A 105 25.69 -11.20 -7.93
C THR A 105 26.16 -11.77 -9.27
N HIS A 106 26.15 -10.98 -10.34
CA HIS A 106 26.78 -11.35 -11.61
C HIS A 106 27.88 -10.35 -11.98
N GLN A 107 29.07 -10.56 -11.40
CA GLN A 107 30.36 -10.13 -11.96
C GLN A 107 31.28 -11.33 -12.04
#